data_AF-A0A9Q3F0K6-F1
#
_entry.id   AF-A0A9Q3F0K6-F1
#
_cell.length_a   1.000
_cell.length_b   1.000
_cell.length_c   1.000
_cell.angle_alpha   90.00
_cell.angle_beta   90.00
_cell.angle_gamma   90.00
#
_symmetry.space_group_name_H-M   'P 1'
#
loop_
_entity.id
_entity.type
_entity.pdbx_description
1 polymer ?
#
loop_
_entity_poly.entity_id
_entity_poly.type
_entity_poly.pdbx_seq_one_letter_code
_entity_poly.pdbx_strand_id
1 'polypeptide(L)'
;MTCWNYFLKQVQRTQLLKNSIQLYTQTPHGRTYALNDEVWASMEFMEPILQIFEGACNLFKRKGPTKHLVLPIYNSLIKKLYHYAIDSPPAWFQACHAAIEKIHKYKDHEMKNNDTLMATLLNPTYWQGMFKLIGLLSHGGM
;
A
#
# COMPACT_ATOMS: atom_id res chain seq x y z
N MET A 1 -11.20 12.13 3.99
CA MET A 1 -10.27 11.13 4.58
C MET A 1 -8.92 11.77 4.81
N THR A 2 -8.64 12.18 6.05
CA THR A 2 -7.36 12.76 6.51
C THR A 2 -6.71 11.93 7.61
N CYS A 3 -7.51 11.14 8.35
CA CYS A 3 -7.01 10.29 9.44
C CYS A 3 -6.18 9.09 8.96
N TRP A 4 -6.46 8.54 7.77
CA TRP A 4 -5.83 7.31 7.28
C TRP A 4 -4.57 7.53 6.40
N ASN A 5 -4.29 8.76 5.96
CA ASN A 5 -3.09 9.10 5.18
C ASN A 5 -2.22 10.18 5.86
N TYR A 6 -2.42 10.39 7.17
CA TYR A 6 -1.68 11.38 7.94
C TYR A 6 -0.16 11.16 7.84
N PHE A 7 0.27 9.91 7.98
CA PHE A 7 1.68 9.56 7.94
C PHE A 7 2.34 9.83 6.58
N LEU A 8 1.69 9.48 5.47
CA LEU A 8 2.16 9.83 4.12
C LEU A 8 2.30 11.34 3.96
N LYS A 9 1.29 12.11 4.39
CA LYS A 9 1.34 13.57 4.31
C LYS A 9 2.45 14.15 5.19
N GLN A 10 2.74 13.54 6.34
CA GLN A 10 3.86 13.95 7.18
C GLN A 10 5.19 13.69 6.48
N VAL A 11 5.40 12.49 5.90
CA VAL A 11 6.62 12.17 5.14
C VAL A 11 6.84 13.19 4.01
N GLN A 12 5.81 13.44 3.20
CA GLN A 12 5.85 14.42 2.11
C GLN A 12 6.18 15.84 2.59
N ARG A 13 5.55 16.29 3.68
CA ARG A 13 5.81 17.61 4.27
C ARG A 13 7.23 17.70 4.83
N THR A 14 7.71 16.67 5.49
CA THR A 14 9.06 16.63 6.06
C THR A 14 10.11 16.69 4.95
N GLN A 15 9.91 15.95 3.85
CA GLN A 15 10.78 16.03 2.68
C GLN A 15 10.74 17.41 2.01
N LEU A 16 9.54 18.01 1.84
CA LEU A 16 9.39 19.36 1.30
C LEU A 16 10.12 20.42 2.16
N LEU A 17 10.10 20.24 3.48
CA LEU A 17 10.68 21.15 4.45
C LEU A 17 12.12 20.78 4.84
N LYS A 18 12.79 19.86 4.12
CA LYS A 18 14.13 19.36 4.46
C LYS A 18 15.13 20.47 4.76
N ASN A 19 15.25 21.46 3.88
CA ASN A 19 16.18 22.58 4.05
C ASN A 19 15.82 23.44 5.27
N SER A 20 14.54 23.72 5.48
CA SER A 20 14.07 24.51 6.63
C SER A 20 14.31 23.78 7.96
N ILE A 21 14.11 22.47 7.99
CA ILE A 21 14.38 21.63 9.15
C ILE A 21 15.89 21.61 9.44
N GLN A 22 16.73 21.42 8.41
CA GLN A 22 18.18 21.44 8.57
C GLN A 22 18.67 22.79 9.12
N LEU A 23 18.16 23.91 8.60
CA LEU A 23 18.48 25.25 9.12
C LEU A 23 18.03 25.42 10.57
N TYR A 24 16.81 24.98 10.92
CA TYR A 24 16.31 25.04 12.30
C TYR A 24 17.18 24.21 13.25
N THR A 25 17.64 23.04 12.81
CA THR A 25 18.46 22.14 13.64
C THR A 25 19.88 22.66 13.93
N GLN A 26 20.32 23.71 13.23
CA GLN A 26 21.56 24.42 13.54
C GLN A 26 21.42 25.33 14.78
N THR A 27 20.19 25.69 15.16
CA THR A 27 19.91 26.51 16.35
C THR A 27 20.05 25.70 17.65
N PRO A 28 20.37 26.34 18.79
CA PRO A 28 20.51 25.63 20.08
C PRO A 28 19.27 24.82 20.48
N HIS A 29 18.07 25.33 20.16
CA HIS A 29 16.80 24.64 20.44
C HIS A 29 16.45 23.56 19.43
N GLY A 30 16.91 23.68 18.19
CA GLY A 30 16.61 22.74 17.12
C GLY A 30 17.51 21.51 17.09
N ARG A 31 18.70 21.54 17.70
CA ARG A 31 19.68 20.44 17.64
C ARG A 31 19.14 19.09 18.11
N THR A 32 18.24 19.07 19.09
CA THR A 32 17.62 17.83 19.60
C THR A 32 16.66 17.17 18.59
N TYR A 33 16.24 17.91 17.56
CA TYR A 33 15.35 17.46 16.50
C TYR A 33 16.09 17.17 15.18
N ALA A 34 17.43 17.16 15.21
CA ALA A 34 18.24 16.84 14.04
C ALA A 34 17.97 15.40 13.57
N LEU A 35 17.44 15.27 12.36
CA LEU A 35 17.28 13.98 11.71
C LEU A 35 18.62 13.59 11.08
N ASN A 36 19.04 12.35 11.30
CA ASN A 36 20.24 11.81 10.66
C ASN A 36 19.97 11.44 9.19
N ASP A 37 21.03 11.22 8.43
CA ASP A 37 20.94 10.90 6.99
C ASP A 37 20.20 9.58 6.74
N GLU A 38 20.30 8.62 7.66
CA GLU A 38 19.57 7.34 7.58
C GLU A 38 18.06 7.53 7.63
N VAL A 39 17.58 8.44 8.48
CA VAL A 39 16.15 8.76 8.59
C VAL A 39 15.66 9.50 7.35
N TRP A 40 16.47 10.41 6.79
CA TRP A 40 16.16 11.07 5.52
C TRP A 40 16.06 10.07 4.37
N ALA A 41 17.05 9.18 4.23
CA ALA A 41 17.05 8.13 3.23
C ALA A 41 15.84 7.19 3.43
N SER A 42 15.54 6.83 4.66
CA SER A 42 14.37 6.01 4.99
C SER A 42 13.06 6.65 4.54
N MET A 43 12.90 7.98 4.69
CA MET A 43 11.70 8.68 4.20
C MET A 43 11.59 8.62 2.67
N GLU A 44 12.71 8.75 1.95
CA GLU A 44 12.75 8.64 0.48
C GLU A 44 12.31 7.26 -0.02
N PHE A 45 12.67 6.19 0.68
CA PHE A 45 12.19 4.83 0.36
C PHE A 45 10.76 4.54 0.83
N MET A 46 10.29 5.23 1.88
CA MET A 46 8.98 5.01 2.46
C MET A 46 7.85 5.64 1.63
N GLU A 47 8.10 6.83 1.06
CA GLU A 47 7.08 7.58 0.34
C GLU A 47 6.48 6.78 -0.83
N PRO A 48 7.26 6.17 -1.76
CA PRO A 48 6.69 5.42 -2.87
C PRO A 48 5.80 4.25 -2.43
N ILE A 49 6.18 3.56 -1.35
CA ILE A 49 5.38 2.47 -0.76
C ILE A 49 4.04 3.02 -0.29
N LEU A 50 4.04 4.12 0.46
CA LEU A 50 2.82 4.73 0.97
C LEU A 50 1.93 5.29 -0.15
N GLN A 51 2.52 5.82 -1.23
CA GLN A 51 1.80 6.27 -2.41
C GLN A 51 1.06 5.12 -3.13
N ILE A 52 1.61 3.89 -3.14
CA ILE A 52 0.91 2.70 -3.67
C ILE A 52 -0.45 2.51 -2.98
N PHE A 53 -0.48 2.64 -1.65
CA PHE A 53 -1.71 2.53 -0.86
C PHE A 53 -2.65 3.72 -1.08
N GLU A 54 -2.13 4.94 -1.13
CA GLU A 54 -2.97 6.11 -1.41
C GLU A 54 -3.65 6.02 -2.78
N GLY A 55 -2.93 5.54 -3.80
CA GLY A 55 -3.49 5.27 -5.13
C GLY A 55 -4.68 4.30 -5.08
N ALA A 56 -4.58 3.24 -4.28
CA ALA A 56 -5.69 2.31 -4.06
C ALA A 56 -6.87 2.96 -3.34
N CYS A 57 -6.63 3.75 -2.29
CA CYS A 57 -7.68 4.48 -1.58
C CYS A 57 -8.41 5.49 -2.48
N ASN A 58 -7.71 6.12 -3.44
CA ASN A 58 -8.31 7.07 -4.36
C ASN A 58 -9.32 6.43 -5.32
N LEU A 59 -9.20 5.13 -5.62
CA LEU A 59 -10.20 4.40 -6.41
C LEU A 59 -11.55 4.32 -5.69
N PHE A 60 -11.54 4.21 -4.36
CA PHE A 60 -12.76 4.17 -3.54
C PHE A 60 -13.41 5.55 -3.34
N LYS A 61 -12.72 6.64 -3.69
CA LYS A 61 -13.29 8.00 -3.65
C LYS A 61 -14.15 8.33 -4.88
N ARG A 62 -14.13 7.48 -5.91
CA ARG A 62 -14.90 7.69 -7.15
C ARG A 62 -16.40 7.51 -6.88
N LYS A 63 -17.23 8.25 -7.62
CA LYS A 63 -18.68 8.05 -7.60
C LYS A 63 -19.02 6.74 -8.30
N GLY A 64 -19.64 5.81 -7.59
CA GLY A 64 -20.14 4.55 -8.14
C GLY A 64 -19.96 3.36 -7.18
N PRO A 65 -20.44 2.16 -7.56
CA PRO A 65 -20.22 0.94 -6.80
C PRO A 65 -18.73 0.61 -6.76
N THR A 66 -18.17 0.36 -5.59
CA THR A 66 -16.73 0.08 -5.43
C THR A 66 -16.44 -1.32 -4.89
N LYS A 67 -17.47 -2.06 -4.44
CA LYS A 67 -17.31 -3.38 -3.82
C LYS A 67 -16.65 -4.40 -4.76
N HIS A 68 -16.94 -4.31 -6.07
CA HIS A 68 -16.33 -5.15 -7.11
C HIS A 68 -14.82 -4.90 -7.32
N LEU A 69 -14.28 -3.79 -6.81
CA LEU A 69 -12.87 -3.42 -6.94
C LEU A 69 -12.02 -3.95 -5.78
N VAL A 70 -12.63 -4.44 -4.69
CA VAL A 70 -11.91 -4.81 -3.46
C VAL A 70 -10.86 -5.90 -3.72
N LEU A 71 -11.25 -7.04 -4.29
CA LEU A 71 -10.32 -8.14 -4.59
C LEU A 71 -9.28 -7.77 -5.68
N PRO A 72 -9.66 -7.12 -6.80
CA PRO A 72 -8.69 -6.60 -7.77
C PRO A 72 -7.67 -5.63 -7.17
N ILE A 73 -8.08 -4.77 -6.25
CA ILE A 73 -7.19 -3.82 -5.58
C ILE A 73 -6.17 -4.56 -4.72
N TYR A 74 -6.56 -5.58 -3.96
CA TYR A 74 -5.59 -6.39 -3.21
C TYR A 74 -4.56 -7.04 -4.12
N ASN A 75 -4.99 -7.64 -5.24
CA ASN A 75 -4.05 -8.21 -6.22
C ASN A 75 -3.11 -7.15 -6.81
N SER A 76 -3.63 -5.96 -7.13
CA SER A 76 -2.81 -4.86 -7.64
C SER A 76 -1.81 -4.36 -6.60
N LEU A 77 -2.20 -4.25 -5.32
CA LEU A 77 -1.31 -3.83 -4.25
C LEU A 77 -0.17 -4.83 -4.07
N ILE A 78 -0.49 -6.13 -4.00
CA ILE A 78 0.50 -7.21 -3.90
C ILE A 78 1.50 -7.13 -5.05
N LYS A 79 1.03 -7.01 -6.31
CA LYS A 79 1.91 -6.91 -7.49
C LYS A 79 2.84 -5.70 -7.42
N LYS A 80 2.31 -4.53 -7.04
CA LYS A 80 3.11 -3.29 -6.93
C LYS A 80 4.16 -3.38 -5.81
N LEU A 81 3.80 -3.97 -4.67
CA LEU A 81 4.73 -4.16 -3.56
C LEU A 81 5.83 -5.17 -3.90
N TYR A 82 5.51 -6.27 -4.58
CA TYR A 82 6.54 -7.19 -5.08
C TYR A 82 7.50 -6.51 -6.04
N HIS A 83 6.98 -5.74 -7.00
CA HIS A 83 7.81 -5.01 -7.95
C HIS A 83 8.75 -4.03 -7.24
N TYR A 84 8.25 -3.31 -6.24
CA TYR A 84 9.06 -2.39 -5.45
C TYR A 84 10.11 -3.11 -4.59
N ALA A 85 9.75 -4.27 -4.01
CA ALA A 85 10.64 -5.01 -3.11
C ALA A 85 11.90 -5.53 -3.81
N ILE A 86 11.84 -5.87 -5.11
CA ILE A 86 12.97 -6.45 -5.86
C ILE A 86 14.21 -5.56 -5.83
N ASP A 87 14.02 -4.25 -5.99
CA ASP A 87 15.12 -3.28 -6.06
C ASP A 87 15.34 -2.55 -4.73
N SER A 88 14.65 -2.97 -3.66
CA SER A 88 14.68 -2.30 -2.36
C SER A 88 15.79 -2.83 -1.44
N PRO A 89 16.37 -1.99 -0.56
CA PRO A 89 17.27 -2.44 0.49
C PRO A 89 16.61 -3.48 1.42
N PRO A 90 17.39 -4.33 2.13
CA PRO A 90 16.85 -5.45 2.93
C PRO A 90 15.75 -5.08 3.93
N ALA A 91 15.88 -3.94 4.62
CA ALA A 91 14.87 -3.47 5.57
C ALA A 91 13.52 -3.16 4.88
N TRP A 92 13.58 -2.60 3.67
CA TRP A 92 12.40 -2.25 2.88
C TRP A 92 11.79 -3.45 2.16
N PHE A 93 12.63 -4.40 1.75
CA PHE A 93 12.17 -5.72 1.30
C PHE A 93 11.33 -6.39 2.39
N GLN A 94 11.83 -6.45 3.63
CA GLN A 94 11.10 -7.02 4.76
C GLN A 94 9.79 -6.27 5.04
N ALA A 95 9.81 -4.93 5.00
CA ALA A 95 8.61 -4.12 5.19
C ALA A 95 7.55 -4.39 4.10
N CYS A 96 7.96 -4.51 2.84
CA CYS A 96 7.08 -4.87 1.73
C CYS A 96 6.49 -6.26 1.92
N HIS A 97 7.30 -7.24 2.32
CA HIS A 97 6.84 -8.60 2.62
C HIS A 97 5.80 -8.62 3.76
N ALA A 98 6.07 -7.93 4.87
CA ALA A 98 5.12 -7.82 5.98
C ALA A 98 3.80 -7.15 5.53
N ALA A 99 3.87 -6.14 4.66
CA ALA A 99 2.69 -5.51 4.09
C ALA A 99 1.90 -6.47 3.18
N ILE A 100 2.58 -7.24 2.33
CA ILE A 100 1.98 -8.26 1.46
C ILE A 100 1.27 -9.33 2.29
N GLU A 101 1.91 -9.87 3.33
CA GLU A 101 1.29 -10.85 4.24
C GLU A 101 0.01 -10.31 4.88
N LYS A 102 0.03 -9.04 5.30
CA LYS A 102 -1.15 -8.39 5.87
C LYS A 102 -2.26 -8.22 4.83
N ILE A 103 -1.92 -7.88 3.59
CA ILE A 103 -2.89 -7.79 2.48
C ILE A 103 -3.50 -9.16 2.18
N HIS A 104 -2.72 -10.24 2.20
CA HIS A 104 -3.23 -11.60 2.03
C HIS A 104 -4.29 -11.93 3.07
N LYS A 105 -4.04 -11.64 4.35
CA LYS A 105 -5.05 -11.86 5.42
C LYS A 105 -6.37 -11.12 5.13
N TYR A 106 -6.30 -9.87 4.68
CA TYR A 106 -7.51 -9.12 4.32
C TYR A 106 -8.19 -9.66 3.07
N LYS A 107 -7.42 -10.06 2.05
CA LYS A 107 -7.94 -10.67 0.84
C LYS A 107 -8.67 -11.98 1.15
N ASP A 108 -8.08 -12.85 1.97
CA ASP A 108 -8.68 -14.14 2.34
C ASP A 108 -9.99 -13.95 3.12
N HIS A 109 -10.05 -12.92 3.98
CA HIS A 109 -11.28 -12.52 4.64
C HIS A 109 -12.36 -12.09 3.61
N GLU A 110 -12.02 -11.21 2.67
CA GLU A 110 -12.97 -10.74 1.66
C GLU A 110 -13.37 -11.82 0.64
N MET A 111 -12.51 -12.82 0.39
CA MET A 111 -12.87 -13.98 -0.45
C MET A 111 -13.94 -14.86 0.21
N LYS A 112 -14.00 -14.90 1.54
CA LYS A 112 -15.06 -15.60 2.29
C LYS A 112 -16.35 -14.78 2.39
N ASN A 113 -16.31 -13.50 2.04
CA ASN A 113 -17.47 -12.63 1.99
C ASN A 113 -18.21 -12.78 0.66
N ASN A 114 -19.32 -13.50 0.67
CA ASN A 114 -20.12 -13.80 -0.53
C ASN A 114 -20.48 -12.54 -1.33
N ASP A 115 -20.81 -11.43 -0.67
CA ASP A 115 -21.18 -10.21 -1.39
C ASP A 115 -19.98 -9.60 -2.12
N THR A 116 -18.80 -9.59 -1.49
CA THR A 116 -17.58 -9.03 -2.10
C THR A 116 -17.13 -9.90 -3.27
N LEU A 117 -17.20 -11.22 -3.09
CA LEU A 117 -16.91 -12.19 -4.14
C LEU A 117 -17.88 -12.05 -5.32
N MET A 118 -19.19 -12.04 -5.07
CA MET A 118 -20.20 -11.90 -6.12
C MET A 118 -20.11 -10.55 -6.83
N ALA A 119 -19.94 -9.44 -6.10
CA ALA A 119 -19.75 -8.13 -6.72
C ALA A 119 -18.53 -8.12 -7.66
N THR A 120 -17.44 -8.79 -7.27
CA THR A 120 -16.24 -8.90 -8.11
C THR A 120 -16.49 -9.77 -9.35
N LEU A 121 -17.17 -10.92 -9.19
CA LEU A 121 -17.47 -11.85 -10.29
C LEU A 121 -18.44 -11.27 -11.32
N LEU A 122 -19.43 -10.50 -10.86
CA LEU A 122 -20.42 -9.86 -11.73
C LEU A 122 -19.85 -8.69 -12.55
N ASN A 123 -18.62 -8.25 -12.28
CA ASN A 123 -17.98 -7.23 -13.11
C ASN A 123 -17.31 -7.88 -14.35
N PRO A 124 -17.76 -7.58 -15.58
CA PRO A 124 -17.24 -8.18 -16.81
C PRO A 124 -15.73 -8.01 -16.99
N THR A 125 -15.16 -6.92 -16.47
CA THR A 125 -13.74 -6.59 -16.57
C THR A 125 -12.85 -7.61 -15.86
N TYR A 126 -13.34 -8.21 -14.77
CA TYR A 126 -12.55 -9.11 -13.91
C TYR A 126 -12.95 -10.58 -14.06
N TRP A 127 -13.99 -10.85 -14.85
CA TRP A 127 -14.56 -12.16 -15.09
C TRP A 127 -13.49 -13.18 -15.54
N GLN A 128 -12.67 -12.86 -16.55
CA GLN A 128 -11.70 -13.82 -17.11
C GLN A 128 -10.52 -14.16 -16.18
N GLY A 129 -10.12 -13.23 -15.31
CA GLY A 129 -8.99 -13.45 -14.38
C GLY A 129 -9.37 -14.27 -13.15
N MET A 130 -10.63 -14.17 -12.70
CA MET A 130 -11.10 -14.78 -11.45
C MET A 130 -11.44 -16.28 -11.59
N PHE A 131 -11.95 -16.73 -12.74
CA PHE A 131 -12.23 -18.16 -12.96
C PHE A 131 -10.96 -19.02 -13.01
N LYS A 132 -9.82 -18.47 -13.47
CA LYS A 132 -8.52 -19.15 -13.33
C LYS A 132 -8.12 -19.35 -11.87
N LEU A 133 -8.49 -18.41 -10.99
CA LEU A 133 -8.18 -18.46 -9.56
C LEU A 133 -9.10 -19.45 -8.81
N ILE A 134 -10.38 -19.49 -9.18
CA ILE A 134 -11.36 -20.43 -8.60
C ILE A 134 -11.07 -21.87 -9.07
N GLY A 135 -10.70 -22.06 -10.34
CA GLY A 135 -10.31 -23.36 -10.89
C GLY A 135 -9.10 -23.99 -10.17
N LEU A 136 -8.18 -23.16 -9.66
CA LEU A 136 -7.04 -23.62 -8.87
C LEU A 136 -7.43 -24.05 -7.45
N LEU A 137 -8.44 -23.41 -6.84
CA LEU A 137 -8.97 -23.82 -5.52
C LEU A 137 -9.76 -25.13 -5.59
N SER A 138 -10.37 -25.45 -6.74
CA SER A 138 -11.08 -26.72 -6.96
C SER A 138 -10.18 -27.92 -7.27
N HIS A 139 -8.86 -27.74 -7.42
CA HIS A 139 -7.91 -28.82 -7.75
C HIS A 139 -6.80 -29.03 -6.70
N GLY A 140 -6.81 -28.26 -5.60
CA GLY A 140 -5.89 -28.44 -4.46
C GLY A 140 -6.45 -29.29 -3.30
N GLY A 141 -7.57 -29.98 -3.53
CA GLY A 141 -8.22 -30.87 -2.57
C GLY A 141 -8.35 -32.28 -3.11
N MET A 142 -7.22 -32.98 -3.26
CA MET A 142 -7.14 -34.44 -3.28
C MET A 142 -5.92 -34.87 -2.47
#